data_AF-A0A564FRQ6-F1
#
_entry.id   AF-A0A564FRQ6-F1
#
_cell.length_a   1.000
_cell.length_b   1.000
_cell.length_c   1.000
_cell.angle_alpha   90.00
_cell.angle_beta   90.00
_cell.angle_gamma   90.00
#
_symmetry.space_group_name_H-M   'P 1'
#
loop_
_entity.id
_entity.type
_entity.pdbx_description
1 polymer ?
#
loop_
_entity_poly.entity_id
_entity_poly.type
_entity_poly.pdbx_seq_one_letter_code
_entity_poly.pdbx_strand_id
1 'polypeptide(L)'
;MLRTVQLRCSELASVSTNGVVLMTVRLSRNRLVSAQFRDDDKLQKCLTTPSAHVMPGTRGDHVSLIQGALVKLGAGVISASEISSKLYGPSTANAILRYKGPPRNIINTSYQRAPDNIVGQMTIDRLDADMVEFEKIPDNPYVWMTIEGPPEHNHTACFPLESGGHRGTPINPLPFGLKINIYGDHETDYLNFIDVAPNPEFANRKFGGPRLLTKELGPRTVGNIAVRSSPIFENHIHSNPNEVEEILRVAMPGCRITYTGTEENIRTFGPTVLKFGPLISTIEIPDLTEIEPGRFEYTPLTAYVITILDPDIARRRFLLPN
;
A
#
# COMPACT_ATOMS: atom_id res chain seq x y z
N MET A 1 -23.79 -15.62 8.77
CA MET A 1 -24.05 -14.68 9.88
C MET A 1 -22.74 -13.91 10.12
N LEU A 2 -22.48 -12.88 9.31
CA LEU A 2 -21.19 -12.17 9.25
C LEU A 2 -21.11 -11.14 10.37
N ARG A 3 -20.15 -11.32 11.29
CA ARG A 3 -19.79 -10.33 12.29
C ARG A 3 -18.90 -9.27 11.65
N THR A 4 -19.43 -8.07 11.50
CA THR A 4 -18.67 -6.86 11.16
C THR A 4 -17.64 -6.59 12.25
N VAL A 5 -16.35 -6.78 11.96
CA VAL A 5 -15.27 -6.33 12.84
C VAL A 5 -15.07 -4.85 12.61
N GLN A 6 -15.81 -4.05 13.38
CA GLN A 6 -15.63 -2.61 13.47
C GLN A 6 -14.40 -2.36 14.35
N LEU A 7 -13.25 -2.04 13.76
CA LEU A 7 -12.07 -1.57 14.49
C LEU A 7 -12.40 -0.23 15.13
N ARG A 8 -12.89 -0.25 16.37
CA ARG A 8 -13.03 0.95 17.20
C ARG A 8 -11.65 1.30 17.76
N CYS A 9 -11.22 2.55 17.55
CA CYS A 9 -10.21 3.15 18.42
C CYS A 9 -10.66 2.94 19.87
N SER A 10 -9.77 2.40 20.71
CA SER A 10 -10.05 2.08 22.10
C SER A 10 -10.53 3.31 22.88
N GLU A 11 -11.82 3.34 23.22
CA GLU A 11 -12.42 4.30 24.14
C GLU A 11 -12.10 3.87 25.58
N LEU A 12 -11.27 4.64 26.28
CA LEU A 12 -11.19 4.57 27.75
C LEU A 12 -11.88 5.83 28.29
N ALA A 13 -13.15 5.68 28.69
CA ALA A 13 -13.87 6.72 29.39
C ALA A 13 -13.38 6.80 30.84
N SER A 14 -12.71 7.89 31.22
CA SER A 14 -12.51 8.22 32.63
C SER A 14 -13.64 9.16 33.07
N VAL A 15 -14.44 8.72 34.05
CA VAL A 15 -15.52 9.51 34.63
C VAL A 15 -14.91 10.61 35.51
N SER A 16 -15.11 11.86 35.15
CA SER A 16 -14.87 13.02 36.01
C SER A 16 -16.13 13.34 36.81
N THR A 17 -15.97 13.72 38.08
CA THR A 17 -17.02 13.90 39.10
C THR A 17 -18.04 15.02 38.82
N ASN A 18 -17.98 15.68 37.65
CA ASN A 18 -18.86 16.80 37.29
C ASN A 18 -19.74 16.56 36.05
N GLY A 19 -19.95 15.31 35.63
CA GLY A 19 -20.95 14.98 34.59
C GLY A 19 -20.62 15.48 33.17
N VAL A 20 -19.42 16.02 32.94
CA VAL A 20 -18.90 16.31 31.60
C VAL A 20 -18.11 15.09 31.13
N VAL A 21 -18.64 14.35 30.16
CA VAL A 21 -17.89 13.32 29.43
C VAL A 21 -16.88 14.03 28.54
N LEU A 22 -15.68 14.30 29.06
CA LEU A 22 -14.54 14.72 28.24
C LEU A 22 -14.06 13.48 27.47
N MET A 23 -14.54 13.30 26.23
CA MET A 23 -13.91 12.36 25.30
C MET A 23 -12.49 12.87 25.01
N THR A 24 -11.52 12.36 25.76
CA THR A 24 -10.11 12.67 25.54
C THR A 24 -9.62 11.74 24.44
N VAL A 25 -9.44 12.28 23.24
CA VAL A 25 -8.69 11.58 22.18
C VAL A 25 -7.26 11.44 22.69
N ARG A 26 -6.88 10.24 23.16
CA ARG A 26 -5.49 9.99 23.55
C ARG A 26 -4.65 9.83 22.29
N LEU A 27 -3.68 10.72 22.13
CA LEU A 27 -2.56 10.50 21.21
C LEU A 27 -1.87 9.20 21.62
N SER A 28 -1.40 8.44 20.62
CA SER A 28 -0.76 7.16 20.91
C SER A 28 0.62 7.35 21.56
N ARG A 29 1.24 8.54 21.41
CA ARG A 29 2.61 8.86 21.85
C ARG A 29 2.77 10.34 22.24
N ASN A 30 3.77 10.64 23.07
CA ASN A 30 4.13 12.01 23.49
C ASN A 30 5.27 12.63 22.64
N ARG A 31 5.84 11.87 21.70
CA ARG A 31 6.92 12.30 20.82
C ARG A 31 6.85 11.53 19.51
N LEU A 32 7.19 12.19 18.40
CA LEU A 32 7.42 11.54 17.10
C LEU A 32 8.75 10.77 17.11
N VAL A 33 8.78 9.58 16.55
CA VAL A 33 9.90 8.63 16.67
C VAL A 33 10.45 8.11 15.34
N SER A 34 9.73 8.28 14.23
CA SER A 34 10.24 7.95 12.89
C SER A 34 11.49 8.76 12.57
N ALA A 35 12.43 8.16 11.84
CA ALA A 35 13.60 8.87 11.32
C ALA A 35 13.20 10.08 10.47
N GLN A 36 12.05 10.00 9.79
CA GLN A 36 11.47 11.10 9.02
C GLN A 36 11.09 12.34 9.87
N PHE A 37 10.67 12.19 11.13
CA PHE A 37 10.10 13.31 11.91
C PHE A 37 10.72 13.58 13.28
N ARG A 38 11.45 12.62 13.86
CA ARG A 38 11.86 12.65 15.28
C ARG A 38 12.74 13.84 15.67
N ASP A 39 13.40 14.46 14.71
CA ASP A 39 14.38 15.53 14.89
C ASP A 39 13.85 16.94 14.50
N ASP A 40 12.59 17.06 14.02
CA ASP A 40 11.99 18.35 13.66
C ASP A 40 11.13 18.94 14.80
N ASP A 41 11.61 20.02 15.40
CA ASP A 41 10.94 20.69 16.53
C ASP A 41 9.53 21.20 16.21
N LYS A 42 9.26 21.60 14.96
CA LYS A 42 7.94 22.11 14.58
C LYS A 42 6.93 20.97 14.50
N LEU A 43 7.33 19.82 13.96
CA LEU A 43 6.48 18.63 13.92
C LEU A 43 6.29 18.03 15.32
N GLN A 44 7.31 18.03 16.17
CA GLN A 44 7.14 17.66 17.59
C GLN A 44 6.10 18.56 18.28
N LYS A 45 6.15 19.88 18.03
CA LYS A 45 5.13 20.80 18.54
C LYS A 45 3.75 20.58 17.92
N CYS A 46 3.68 20.20 16.64
CA CYS A 46 2.42 19.87 15.97
C CYS A 46 1.70 18.69 16.65
N LEU A 47 2.45 17.74 17.23
CA LEU A 47 1.90 16.63 18.00
C LEU A 47 1.22 17.09 19.30
N THR A 48 1.71 18.15 19.95
CA THR A 48 1.27 18.55 21.30
C THR A 48 0.44 19.82 21.35
N THR A 49 0.55 20.70 20.35
CA THR A 49 0.08 22.09 20.44
C THR A 49 -0.78 22.46 19.23
N PRO A 50 -2.08 22.76 19.39
CA PRO A 50 -2.97 23.06 18.25
C PRO A 50 -2.54 24.25 17.39
N SER A 51 -1.90 25.27 17.97
CA SER A 51 -1.37 26.41 17.21
C SER A 51 -0.16 26.09 16.33
N ALA A 52 0.44 24.90 16.51
CA ALA A 52 1.55 24.41 15.70
C ALA A 52 1.10 23.47 14.56
N HIS A 53 -0.21 23.32 14.35
CA HIS A 53 -0.74 22.57 13.21
C HIS A 53 -0.24 23.16 11.88
N VAL A 54 0.04 22.28 10.92
CA VAL A 54 0.52 22.68 9.58
C VAL A 54 -0.67 22.77 8.63
N MET A 55 -0.81 23.90 7.96
CA MET A 55 -1.97 24.26 7.15
C MET A 55 -1.58 24.64 5.72
N PRO A 56 -2.53 24.67 4.77
CA PRO A 56 -2.29 25.25 3.45
C PRO A 56 -1.68 26.66 3.53
N GLY A 57 -0.65 26.90 2.72
CA GLY A 57 0.14 28.13 2.71
C GLY A 57 1.39 28.10 3.59
N THR A 58 1.50 27.15 4.54
CA THR A 58 2.73 26.98 5.34
C THR A 58 3.93 26.61 4.45
N ARG A 59 5.12 27.09 4.81
CA ARG A 59 6.39 26.81 4.11
C ARG A 59 7.51 26.42 5.06
N GLY A 60 8.39 25.52 4.63
CA GLY A 60 9.66 25.21 5.31
C GLY A 60 9.96 23.71 5.41
N ASP A 61 11.04 23.37 6.10
CA ASP A 61 11.57 21.98 6.13
C ASP A 61 10.57 20.96 6.66
N HIS A 62 9.90 21.24 7.77
CA HIS A 62 8.77 20.46 8.28
C HIS A 62 7.69 20.12 7.24
N VAL A 63 7.39 21.03 6.28
CA VAL A 63 6.46 20.74 5.18
C VAL A 63 7.06 19.73 4.21
N SER A 64 8.34 19.89 3.87
CA SER A 64 9.06 18.94 3.01
C SER A 64 9.11 17.54 3.62
N LEU A 65 9.26 17.43 4.95
CA LEU A 65 9.21 16.15 5.65
C LEU A 65 7.83 15.50 5.55
N ILE A 66 6.74 16.27 5.73
CA ILE A 66 5.37 15.78 5.54
C ILE A 66 5.17 15.30 4.10
N GLN A 67 5.59 16.10 3.11
CA GLN A 67 5.46 15.76 1.70
C GLN A 67 6.22 14.46 1.36
N GLY A 68 7.46 14.33 1.86
CA GLY A 68 8.26 13.12 1.68
C GLY A 68 7.59 11.88 2.26
N ALA A 69 7.00 11.98 3.47
CA ALA A 69 6.25 10.89 4.07
C ALA A 69 5.01 10.52 3.25
N LEU A 70 4.24 11.51 2.79
CA LEU A 70 3.06 11.28 1.95
C LEU A 70 3.41 10.56 0.65
N VAL A 71 4.52 10.94 0.01
CA VAL A 71 5.00 10.26 -1.20
C VAL A 71 5.42 8.83 -0.90
N LYS A 72 6.22 8.60 0.15
CA LYS A 72 6.67 7.26 0.57
C LYS A 72 5.49 6.33 0.91
N LEU A 73 4.47 6.88 1.56
CA LEU A 73 3.24 6.18 1.94
C LEU A 73 2.19 6.17 0.82
N GLY A 74 2.52 6.60 -0.40
CA GLY A 74 1.63 6.56 -1.56
C GLY A 74 0.41 7.49 -1.49
N ALA A 75 0.32 8.42 -0.54
CA ALA A 75 -0.88 9.22 -0.30
C ALA A 75 -1.25 10.19 -1.45
N GLY A 76 -0.37 10.39 -2.43
CA GLY A 76 -0.70 11.11 -3.66
C GLY A 76 0.52 11.70 -4.38
N VAL A 77 0.26 12.30 -5.55
CA VAL A 77 1.26 13.12 -6.26
C VAL A 77 1.23 14.53 -5.71
N ILE A 78 2.40 15.02 -5.33
CA ILE A 78 2.62 16.40 -4.92
C ILE A 78 3.37 17.11 -6.05
N SER A 79 2.95 18.32 -6.39
CA SER A 79 3.52 19.07 -7.51
C SER A 79 5.01 19.36 -7.26
N ALA A 80 5.81 19.27 -8.31
CA ALA A 80 7.25 19.50 -8.21
C ALA A 80 7.58 20.91 -7.68
N SER A 81 6.75 21.91 -7.99
CA SER A 81 6.88 23.28 -7.49
C SER A 81 6.58 23.40 -5.99
N GLU A 82 5.62 22.64 -5.47
CA GLU A 82 5.36 22.58 -4.02
C GLU A 82 6.50 21.87 -3.28
N ILE A 83 7.04 20.78 -3.84
CA ILE A 83 8.19 20.07 -3.28
C ILE A 83 9.42 20.98 -3.24
N SER A 84 9.78 21.59 -4.37
CA SER A 84 10.99 22.42 -4.48
C SER A 84 10.93 23.69 -3.62
N SER A 85 9.73 24.28 -3.50
CA SER A 85 9.52 25.48 -2.67
C SER A 85 9.10 25.18 -1.23
N LYS A 86 9.07 23.89 -0.85
CA LYS A 86 8.67 23.38 0.47
C LYS A 86 7.34 24.00 0.93
N LEU A 87 6.41 24.13 -0.01
CA LEU A 87 5.11 24.79 0.16
C LEU A 87 4.02 23.77 0.36
N TYR A 88 3.21 23.99 1.39
CA TYR A 88 1.95 23.29 1.56
C TYR A 88 0.92 23.91 0.63
N GLY A 89 0.93 23.50 -0.64
CA GLY A 89 0.00 23.98 -1.65
C GLY A 89 -1.19 23.05 -1.86
N PRO A 90 -1.98 23.28 -2.92
CA PRO A 90 -3.17 22.51 -3.22
C PRO A 90 -2.92 21.01 -3.41
N SER A 91 -1.80 20.61 -4.03
CA SER A 91 -1.51 19.19 -4.23
C SER A 91 -1.09 18.49 -2.93
N THR A 92 -0.36 19.17 -2.04
CA THR A 92 -0.08 18.69 -0.67
C THR A 92 -1.38 18.54 0.13
N ALA A 93 -2.28 19.53 0.05
CA ALA A 93 -3.59 19.48 0.71
C ALA A 93 -4.43 18.28 0.24
N ASN A 94 -4.44 18.00 -1.06
CA ASN A 94 -5.14 16.86 -1.64
C ASN A 94 -4.51 15.52 -1.18
N ALA A 95 -3.18 15.44 -1.10
CA ALA A 95 -2.49 14.27 -0.58
C ALA A 95 -2.83 14.02 0.90
N ILE A 96 -2.98 15.07 1.71
CA ILE A 96 -3.43 14.94 3.11
C ILE A 96 -4.88 14.46 3.21
N LEU A 97 -5.79 14.98 2.39
CA LEU A 97 -7.18 14.50 2.36
C LEU A 97 -7.25 13.02 1.98
N ARG A 98 -6.47 12.61 0.97
CA ARG A 98 -6.35 11.20 0.56
C ARG A 98 -5.75 10.34 1.67
N TYR A 99 -4.68 10.80 2.31
CA TYR A 99 -4.05 10.10 3.43
C TYR A 99 -5.06 9.84 4.57
N LYS A 100 -5.82 10.87 4.96
CA LYS A 100 -6.79 10.79 6.06
C LYS A 100 -8.06 10.01 5.70
N GLY A 101 -8.39 9.94 4.42
CA GLY A 101 -9.59 9.26 3.93
C GLY A 101 -9.60 7.76 4.18
N PRO A 102 -10.63 7.04 3.71
CA PRO A 102 -10.69 5.59 3.81
C PRO A 102 -9.42 4.94 3.20
N PRO A 103 -8.88 3.88 3.83
CA PRO A 103 -9.42 3.18 5.00
C PRO A 103 -9.01 3.78 6.36
N ARG A 104 -8.16 4.82 6.41
CA ARG A 104 -7.59 5.31 7.68
C ARG A 104 -8.57 6.08 8.54
N ASN A 105 -9.49 6.82 7.91
CA ASN A 105 -10.53 7.61 8.58
C ASN A 105 -9.98 8.45 9.75
N ILE A 106 -8.92 9.21 9.50
CA ILE A 106 -8.27 10.08 10.49
C ILE A 106 -9.11 11.34 10.66
N ILE A 107 -10.14 11.24 11.50
CA ILE A 107 -11.06 12.32 11.84
C ILE A 107 -11.20 12.42 13.35
N ASN A 108 -11.36 13.64 13.86
CA ASN A 108 -11.84 13.81 15.22
C ASN A 108 -13.36 13.93 15.20
N THR A 109 -14.05 12.82 15.49
CA THR A 109 -15.51 12.73 15.44
C THR A 109 -16.23 13.65 16.42
N SER A 110 -15.52 14.23 17.40
CA SER A 110 -16.08 15.19 18.36
C SER A 110 -16.47 16.51 17.70
N TYR A 111 -15.83 16.87 16.57
CA TYR A 111 -16.09 18.15 15.87
C TYR A 111 -16.09 18.04 14.35
N GLN A 112 -15.60 16.95 13.77
CA GLN A 112 -15.55 16.74 12.32
C GLN A 112 -16.47 15.61 11.87
N ARG A 113 -17.13 15.84 10.74
CA ARG A 113 -17.89 14.82 10.00
C ARG A 113 -17.15 14.29 8.77
N ALA A 114 -16.08 14.94 8.36
CA ALA A 114 -15.23 14.55 7.24
C ALA A 114 -13.77 14.98 7.51
N PRO A 115 -12.78 14.30 6.88
CA PRO A 115 -11.38 14.72 6.95
C PRO A 115 -11.17 16.16 6.46
N ASP A 116 -10.35 16.92 7.17
CA ASP A 116 -9.83 18.22 6.71
C ASP A 116 -8.47 18.07 6.02
N ASN A 117 -7.97 19.16 5.43
CA ASN A 117 -6.65 19.22 4.81
C ASN A 117 -5.57 19.81 5.74
N ILE A 118 -5.73 19.68 7.05
CA ILE A 118 -4.79 20.21 8.07
C ILE A 118 -4.03 19.04 8.69
N VAL A 119 -2.71 19.20 8.83
CA VAL A 119 -1.90 18.28 9.63
C VAL A 119 -1.94 18.75 11.07
N GLY A 120 -2.86 18.16 11.83
CA GLY A 120 -2.94 18.34 13.28
C GLY A 120 -2.42 17.14 14.06
N GLN A 121 -2.59 17.16 15.38
CA GLN A 121 -2.06 16.15 16.31
C GLN A 121 -2.32 14.70 15.86
N MET A 122 -3.58 14.34 15.59
CA MET A 122 -3.93 12.98 15.14
C MET A 122 -3.29 12.60 13.81
N THR A 123 -3.05 13.59 12.94
CA THR A 123 -2.50 13.35 11.60
C THR A 123 -1.00 13.09 11.69
N ILE A 124 -0.28 13.92 12.45
CA ILE A 124 1.17 13.77 12.60
C ILE A 124 1.53 12.54 13.42
N ASP A 125 0.75 12.20 14.47
CA ASP A 125 0.90 10.96 15.23
C ASP A 125 0.75 9.73 14.33
N ARG A 126 -0.28 9.73 13.46
CA ARG A 126 -0.53 8.62 12.54
C ARG A 126 0.50 8.54 11.41
N LEU A 127 0.92 9.67 10.86
CA LEU A 127 2.00 9.72 9.86
C LEU A 127 3.29 9.16 10.45
N ASP A 128 3.63 9.51 11.68
CA ASP A 128 4.82 8.99 12.36
C ASP A 128 4.74 7.48 12.60
N ALA A 129 3.59 6.99 13.05
CA ALA A 129 3.38 5.54 13.21
C ALA A 129 3.52 4.79 11.89
N ASP A 130 2.90 5.27 10.81
CA ASP A 130 3.00 4.66 9.48
C ASP A 130 4.45 4.71 8.95
N MET A 131 5.18 5.80 9.21
CA MET A 131 6.59 5.94 8.84
C MET A 131 7.52 5.01 9.63
N VAL A 132 7.28 4.82 10.94
CA VAL A 132 8.04 3.84 11.74
C VAL A 132 7.89 2.45 11.13
N GLU A 133 6.67 2.03 10.78
CA GLU A 133 6.48 0.75 10.12
C GLU A 133 7.17 0.70 8.75
N PHE A 134 7.13 1.79 7.99
CA PHE A 134 7.84 1.89 6.70
C PHE A 134 9.37 1.81 6.83
N GLU A 135 9.95 2.32 7.92
CA GLU A 135 11.40 2.44 8.14
C GLU A 135 12.04 1.18 8.75
N LYS A 136 11.26 0.22 9.27
CA LYS A 136 11.78 -1.05 9.80
C LYS A 136 12.39 -1.96 8.73
N ILE A 137 12.34 -1.56 7.45
CA ILE A 137 12.63 -2.44 6.33
C ILE A 137 14.07 -2.25 5.85
N PRO A 138 14.82 -3.36 5.61
CA PRO A 138 16.19 -3.30 5.08
C PRO A 138 16.26 -2.56 3.74
N ASP A 139 17.45 -2.06 3.37
CA ASP A 139 17.74 -1.36 2.09
C ASP A 139 17.48 -2.20 0.80
N ASN A 140 16.90 -3.40 0.92
CA ASN A 140 16.59 -4.32 -0.18
C ASN A 140 15.43 -3.78 -1.05
N PRO A 141 15.41 -4.11 -2.34
CA PRO A 141 14.56 -3.43 -3.31
C PRO A 141 13.17 -4.06 -3.27
N TYR A 142 12.24 -3.56 -2.45
CA TYR A 142 10.78 -3.81 -2.49
C TYR A 142 10.22 -5.24 -2.65
N VAL A 143 11.04 -6.29 -2.85
CA VAL A 143 10.66 -7.69 -3.12
C VAL A 143 11.72 -8.65 -2.61
N TRP A 144 11.32 -9.87 -2.28
CA TRP A 144 12.24 -10.91 -1.82
C TRP A 144 13.07 -11.49 -2.97
N MET A 145 14.38 -11.65 -2.73
CA MET A 145 15.32 -12.09 -3.75
C MET A 145 15.52 -13.62 -3.78
N THR A 146 15.11 -14.32 -2.73
CA THR A 146 15.32 -15.76 -2.53
C THR A 146 14.01 -16.53 -2.64
N ILE A 147 14.10 -17.82 -2.98
CA ILE A 147 12.95 -18.72 -3.02
C ILE A 147 12.32 -18.92 -1.62
N GLU A 148 13.15 -18.85 -0.58
CA GLU A 148 12.75 -18.95 0.82
C GLU A 148 12.16 -17.63 1.37
N GLY A 149 12.25 -16.49 0.69
CA GLY A 149 11.74 -15.23 1.26
C GLY A 149 12.45 -14.82 2.57
N PRO A 150 11.74 -14.20 3.55
CA PRO A 150 12.36 -13.76 4.80
C PRO A 150 12.82 -14.96 5.64
N PRO A 151 14.02 -14.90 6.25
CA PRO A 151 14.51 -15.95 7.13
C PRO A 151 13.68 -16.11 8.42
N GLU A 152 12.83 -15.13 8.74
CA GLU A 152 12.07 -15.08 10.00
C GLU A 152 10.72 -15.80 9.95
N HIS A 153 10.25 -16.28 8.79
CA HIS A 153 8.95 -16.96 8.69
C HIS A 153 9.08 -18.49 8.61
N ASN A 154 8.09 -19.20 9.16
CA ASN A 154 8.16 -20.64 9.31
C ASN A 154 7.71 -21.39 8.05
N HIS A 155 8.67 -21.88 7.27
CA HIS A 155 8.42 -22.70 6.08
C HIS A 155 7.67 -24.00 6.34
N THR A 156 7.72 -24.56 7.55
CA THR A 156 6.94 -25.77 7.87
C THR A 156 5.44 -25.47 7.97
N ALA A 157 5.05 -24.20 8.07
CA ALA A 157 3.67 -23.74 8.10
C ALA A 157 3.21 -23.18 6.73
N CYS A 158 4.10 -23.09 5.75
CA CYS A 158 3.74 -22.63 4.41
C CYS A 158 2.92 -23.70 3.67
N PHE A 159 1.93 -23.25 2.91
CA PHE A 159 1.24 -24.13 1.98
C PHE A 159 2.21 -24.62 0.90
N PRO A 160 2.03 -25.86 0.40
CA PRO A 160 2.77 -26.31 -0.77
C PRO A 160 2.45 -25.41 -1.96
N LEU A 161 3.49 -24.76 -2.50
CA LEU A 161 3.36 -23.82 -3.61
C LEU A 161 3.45 -24.57 -4.95
N GLU A 162 2.56 -24.26 -5.92
CA GLU A 162 2.64 -24.85 -7.26
C GLU A 162 3.88 -24.40 -8.03
N SER A 163 4.34 -23.15 -7.87
CA SER A 163 5.55 -22.66 -8.53
C SER A 163 6.22 -21.43 -7.88
N GLY A 164 7.56 -21.43 -7.92
CA GLY A 164 8.42 -20.25 -7.78
C GLY A 164 8.60 -19.62 -6.39
N GLY A 165 8.13 -20.27 -5.33
CA GLY A 165 8.46 -19.90 -3.95
C GLY A 165 8.02 -18.50 -3.54
N HIS A 166 8.69 -17.94 -2.54
CA HIS A 166 8.44 -16.58 -2.03
C HIS A 166 9.23 -15.51 -2.80
N ARG A 167 9.92 -15.88 -3.87
CA ARG A 167 10.74 -14.95 -4.65
C ARG A 167 9.89 -13.95 -5.41
N GLY A 168 10.32 -12.69 -5.41
CA GLY A 168 9.61 -11.60 -6.06
C GLY A 168 8.30 -11.21 -5.38
N THR A 169 8.02 -11.77 -4.19
CA THR A 169 6.90 -11.33 -3.38
C THR A 169 7.25 -10.01 -2.68
N PRO A 170 6.27 -9.13 -2.42
CA PRO A 170 6.55 -7.79 -1.89
C PRO A 170 7.26 -7.80 -0.54
N ILE A 171 8.28 -6.95 -0.40
CA ILE A 171 8.79 -6.49 0.89
C ILE A 171 8.03 -5.21 1.26
N ASN A 172 7.73 -5.03 2.54
CA ASN A 172 7.11 -3.81 3.06
C ASN A 172 5.82 -3.39 2.33
N PRO A 173 4.80 -4.27 2.27
CA PRO A 173 3.50 -3.79 1.84
C PRO A 173 3.10 -2.57 2.69
N LEU A 174 2.48 -1.58 2.08
CA LEU A 174 1.93 -0.41 2.77
C LEU A 174 1.16 -0.88 4.03
N PRO A 175 1.32 -0.23 5.20
CA PRO A 175 0.79 -0.73 6.47
C PRO A 175 -0.75 -0.65 6.60
N PHE A 176 -1.46 -0.39 5.50
CA PHE A 176 -2.89 -0.10 5.46
C PHE A 176 -3.51 -0.61 4.15
N GLY A 177 -4.83 -0.75 4.19
CA GLY A 177 -5.59 -1.40 3.11
C GLY A 177 -5.43 -2.91 3.13
N LEU A 178 -6.31 -3.59 2.39
CA LEU A 178 -6.17 -5.01 2.13
C LEU A 178 -4.93 -5.25 1.28
N LYS A 179 -4.27 -6.38 1.55
CA LYS A 179 -3.17 -6.90 0.74
C LYS A 179 -3.72 -8.08 -0.04
N ILE A 180 -3.67 -8.02 -1.35
CA ILE A 180 -4.21 -9.08 -2.22
C ILE A 180 -3.13 -9.61 -3.15
N ASN A 181 -3.21 -10.89 -3.44
CA ASN A 181 -2.33 -11.56 -4.39
C ASN A 181 -3.18 -12.08 -5.54
N ILE A 182 -3.06 -11.43 -6.70
CA ILE A 182 -3.87 -11.77 -7.87
C ILE A 182 -3.35 -13.06 -8.46
N TYR A 183 -4.26 -14.03 -8.57
CA TYR A 183 -3.97 -15.39 -8.99
C TYR A 183 -2.91 -16.09 -8.14
N GLY A 184 -2.72 -15.62 -6.91
CA GLY A 184 -1.79 -16.17 -5.93
C GLY A 184 -2.11 -17.60 -5.51
N ASP A 185 -1.10 -18.32 -5.07
CA ASP A 185 -1.17 -19.70 -4.59
C ASP A 185 -0.47 -19.83 -3.24
N HIS A 186 -0.89 -19.00 -2.28
CA HIS A 186 -0.43 -18.93 -0.89
C HIS A 186 1.01 -18.47 -0.67
N GLU A 187 1.72 -18.02 -1.71
CA GLU A 187 3.12 -17.62 -1.60
C GLU A 187 3.32 -16.30 -0.82
N THR A 188 2.25 -15.60 -0.47
CA THR A 188 2.28 -14.33 0.27
C THR A 188 1.48 -14.33 1.58
N ASP A 189 0.96 -15.49 2.01
CA ASP A 189 0.13 -15.62 3.22
C ASP A 189 0.83 -15.13 4.48
N TYR A 190 2.13 -15.39 4.61
CA TYR A 190 2.95 -14.96 5.75
C TYR A 190 3.07 -13.42 5.86
N LEU A 191 2.75 -12.69 4.78
CA LEU A 191 2.67 -11.22 4.76
C LEU A 191 1.24 -10.71 4.97
N ASN A 192 0.29 -11.62 5.24
CA ASN A 192 -1.15 -11.39 5.35
C ASN A 192 -1.79 -10.91 4.05
N PHE A 193 -1.30 -11.39 2.91
CA PHE A 193 -2.00 -11.23 1.64
C PHE A 193 -3.13 -12.26 1.54
N ILE A 194 -4.18 -11.89 0.81
CA ILE A 194 -5.29 -12.79 0.50
C ILE A 194 -5.23 -13.07 -0.99
N ASP A 195 -5.19 -14.35 -1.37
CA ASP A 195 -5.25 -14.73 -2.77
C ASP A 195 -6.64 -14.46 -3.36
N VAL A 196 -6.67 -13.74 -4.47
CA VAL A 196 -7.91 -13.35 -5.14
C VAL A 196 -7.82 -13.55 -6.64
N ALA A 197 -8.98 -13.64 -7.28
CA ALA A 197 -9.10 -13.74 -8.73
C ALA A 197 -10.10 -12.68 -9.26
N PRO A 198 -9.68 -11.78 -10.15
CA PRO A 198 -10.62 -10.90 -10.84
C PRO A 198 -11.48 -11.65 -11.86
N ASN A 199 -10.94 -12.71 -12.48
CA ASN A 199 -11.68 -13.59 -13.38
C ASN A 199 -12.00 -14.94 -12.70
N PRO A 200 -13.29 -15.36 -12.65
CA PRO A 200 -13.68 -16.66 -12.08
C PRO A 200 -13.05 -17.87 -12.77
N GLU A 201 -12.65 -17.77 -14.04
CA GLU A 201 -11.97 -18.86 -14.76
C GLU A 201 -10.63 -19.24 -14.10
N PHE A 202 -9.97 -18.27 -13.46
CA PHE A 202 -8.69 -18.44 -12.77
C PHE A 202 -8.84 -18.46 -11.24
N ALA A 203 -10.06 -18.62 -10.72
CA ALA A 203 -10.30 -18.69 -9.28
C ALA A 203 -9.89 -20.04 -8.66
N ASN A 204 -9.85 -21.11 -9.44
CA ASN A 204 -9.44 -22.42 -8.94
C ASN A 204 -7.91 -22.52 -8.83
N ARG A 205 -7.45 -23.16 -7.76
CA ARG A 205 -6.05 -23.55 -7.52
C ARG A 205 -6.00 -25.00 -7.06
N LYS A 206 -4.85 -25.66 -7.18
CA LYS A 206 -4.69 -27.08 -6.84
C LYS A 206 -4.74 -27.33 -5.34
N PHE A 207 -4.27 -26.38 -4.52
CA PHE A 207 -4.19 -26.51 -3.06
C PHE A 207 -4.92 -25.36 -2.35
N GLY A 208 -5.41 -25.59 -1.12
CA GLY A 208 -5.97 -24.53 -0.28
C GLY A 208 -7.36 -23.97 -0.67
N GLY A 209 -8.10 -24.62 -1.56
CA GLY A 209 -9.47 -24.22 -1.96
C GLY A 209 -9.50 -23.09 -3.01
N PRO A 210 -10.66 -22.59 -3.47
CA PRO A 210 -10.70 -21.53 -4.48
C PRO A 210 -10.27 -20.17 -3.92
N ARG A 211 -9.69 -19.32 -4.78
CA ARG A 211 -9.43 -17.90 -4.51
C ARG A 211 -10.74 -17.14 -4.35
N LEU A 212 -10.73 -16.13 -3.49
CA LEU A 212 -11.85 -15.19 -3.38
C LEU A 212 -11.98 -14.38 -4.66
N LEU A 213 -13.20 -14.08 -5.13
CA LEU A 213 -13.35 -13.20 -6.28
C LEU A 213 -13.18 -11.73 -5.86
N THR A 214 -12.49 -10.92 -6.67
CA THR A 214 -12.32 -9.49 -6.35
C THR A 214 -13.64 -8.75 -6.20
N LYS A 215 -14.70 -9.19 -6.89
CA LYS A 215 -16.06 -8.68 -6.77
C LYS A 215 -16.64 -8.76 -5.35
N GLU A 216 -16.08 -9.63 -4.51
CA GLU A 216 -16.45 -9.79 -3.10
C GLU A 216 -15.75 -8.76 -2.20
N LEU A 217 -14.75 -8.04 -2.74
CA LEU A 217 -14.07 -6.96 -2.05
C LEU A 217 -14.76 -5.61 -2.30
N GLY A 218 -14.80 -4.79 -1.25
CA GLY A 218 -15.30 -3.41 -1.34
C GLY A 218 -14.42 -2.53 -2.26
N PRO A 219 -14.99 -1.52 -2.92
CA PRO A 219 -14.23 -0.59 -3.74
C PRO A 219 -13.24 0.22 -2.87
N ARG A 220 -12.08 0.56 -3.43
CA ARG A 220 -11.04 1.39 -2.77
C ARG A 220 -10.57 0.85 -1.40
N THR A 221 -10.54 -0.48 -1.23
CA THR A 221 -10.13 -1.11 0.04
C THR A 221 -8.73 -1.70 0.00
N VAL A 222 -8.16 -1.92 -1.19
CA VAL A 222 -6.88 -2.61 -1.40
C VAL A 222 -5.75 -1.61 -1.47
N GLY A 223 -4.76 -1.75 -0.59
CA GLY A 223 -3.55 -0.92 -0.55
C GLY A 223 -2.33 -1.57 -1.19
N ASN A 224 -2.32 -2.91 -1.30
CA ASN A 224 -1.21 -3.65 -1.89
C ASN A 224 -1.72 -4.77 -2.77
N ILE A 225 -1.13 -4.89 -3.96
CA ILE A 225 -1.44 -5.90 -4.95
C ILE A 225 -0.14 -6.58 -5.34
N ALA A 226 -0.05 -7.88 -5.08
CA ALA A 226 0.99 -8.74 -5.62
C ALA A 226 0.45 -9.45 -6.86
N VAL A 227 1.29 -9.60 -7.89
CA VAL A 227 1.01 -10.37 -9.09
C VAL A 227 2.29 -11.08 -9.50
N ARG A 228 2.30 -12.41 -9.52
CA ARG A 228 3.49 -13.21 -9.88
C ARG A 228 3.24 -14.05 -11.12
N SER A 229 4.02 -13.80 -12.17
CA SER A 229 4.03 -14.49 -13.47
C SER A 229 2.65 -14.67 -14.10
N SER A 230 1.68 -13.92 -13.61
CA SER A 230 0.27 -14.09 -13.92
C SER A 230 -0.13 -13.07 -14.97
N PRO A 231 -1.00 -13.45 -15.90
CA PRO A 231 -1.48 -12.51 -16.90
C PRO A 231 -2.35 -11.42 -16.24
N ILE A 232 -2.28 -10.21 -16.79
CA ILE A 232 -3.27 -9.15 -16.55
C ILE A 232 -3.78 -8.71 -17.91
N PHE A 233 -5.03 -9.04 -18.19
CA PHE A 233 -5.63 -8.83 -19.50
C PHE A 233 -6.41 -7.52 -19.59
N GLU A 234 -6.25 -6.79 -20.70
CA GLU A 234 -7.07 -5.62 -21.06
C GLU A 234 -8.15 -6.06 -22.06
N ASN A 235 -9.45 -5.91 -21.71
CA ASN A 235 -10.60 -6.09 -22.61
C ASN A 235 -10.52 -7.31 -23.58
N HIS A 236 -10.17 -8.50 -23.09
CA HIS A 236 -10.16 -9.69 -23.93
C HIS A 236 -11.58 -10.23 -24.18
N ILE A 237 -11.84 -10.57 -25.44
CA ILE A 237 -13.12 -11.07 -25.99
C ILE A 237 -13.63 -12.36 -25.30
N HIS A 238 -12.76 -13.04 -24.54
CA HIS A 238 -13.06 -14.36 -23.96
C HIS A 238 -13.30 -14.37 -22.44
N SER A 239 -13.08 -13.26 -21.73
CA SER A 239 -13.13 -13.26 -20.27
C SER A 239 -13.70 -11.96 -19.71
N ASN A 240 -15.02 -11.94 -19.58
CA ASN A 240 -15.76 -10.98 -18.77
C ASN A 240 -15.73 -11.48 -17.31
N PRO A 241 -15.24 -10.72 -16.31
CA PRO A 241 -15.01 -9.28 -16.31
C PRO A 241 -13.61 -8.82 -16.73
N ASN A 242 -13.53 -7.56 -17.18
CA ASN A 242 -12.26 -6.86 -17.43
C ASN A 242 -11.43 -6.80 -16.13
N GLU A 243 -10.31 -7.53 -16.12
CA GLU A 243 -9.44 -7.66 -14.94
C GLU A 243 -8.85 -6.33 -14.51
N VAL A 244 -8.45 -5.48 -15.45
CA VAL A 244 -7.94 -4.12 -15.16
C VAL A 244 -9.00 -3.29 -14.45
N GLU A 245 -10.25 -3.35 -14.89
CA GLU A 245 -11.35 -2.61 -14.26
C GLU A 245 -11.60 -3.08 -12.83
N GLU A 246 -11.54 -4.39 -12.58
CA GLU A 246 -11.70 -4.95 -11.24
C GLU A 246 -10.53 -4.57 -10.32
N ILE A 247 -9.29 -4.65 -10.82
CA ILE A 247 -8.08 -4.21 -10.12
C ILE A 247 -8.20 -2.72 -9.75
N LEU A 248 -8.56 -1.88 -10.71
CA LEU A 248 -8.72 -0.45 -10.48
C LEU A 248 -9.86 -0.18 -9.50
N ARG A 249 -10.98 -0.91 -9.55
CA ARG A 249 -12.12 -0.73 -8.64
C ARG A 249 -11.72 -0.97 -7.18
N VAL A 250 -11.00 -2.06 -6.90
CA VAL A 250 -10.63 -2.42 -5.52
C VAL A 250 -9.45 -1.60 -4.99
N ALA A 251 -8.55 -1.16 -5.86
CA ALA A 251 -7.39 -0.35 -5.50
C ALA A 251 -7.81 0.99 -4.88
N MET A 252 -7.23 1.33 -3.74
CA MET A 252 -7.30 2.68 -3.17
C MET A 252 -6.32 3.63 -3.88
N PRO A 253 -6.53 4.96 -3.82
CA PRO A 253 -5.49 5.91 -4.20
C PRO A 253 -4.21 5.65 -3.41
N GLY A 254 -3.09 5.53 -4.11
CA GLY A 254 -1.80 5.15 -3.53
C GLY A 254 -1.51 3.66 -3.47
N CYS A 255 -2.42 2.80 -3.97
CA CYS A 255 -2.22 1.37 -3.95
C CYS A 255 -0.91 0.99 -4.65
N ARG A 256 -0.09 0.16 -4.00
CA ARG A 256 1.14 -0.36 -4.59
C ARG A 256 0.85 -1.66 -5.34
N ILE A 257 1.28 -1.75 -6.59
CA ILE A 257 1.32 -3.00 -7.35
C ILE A 257 2.78 -3.46 -7.42
N THR A 258 3.01 -4.73 -7.07
CA THR A 258 4.25 -5.44 -7.36
C THR A 258 3.93 -6.53 -8.38
N TYR A 259 4.40 -6.35 -9.61
CA TYR A 259 4.31 -7.34 -10.67
C TYR A 259 5.68 -7.97 -10.88
N THR A 260 5.79 -9.28 -10.69
CA THR A 260 7.03 -10.01 -10.93
C THR A 260 6.82 -11.06 -12.00
N GLY A 261 7.72 -11.22 -12.95
CA GLY A 261 7.64 -12.28 -13.94
C GLY A 261 8.96 -12.55 -14.65
N THR A 262 8.98 -13.57 -15.49
CA THR A 262 10.11 -13.85 -16.40
C THR A 262 10.22 -12.76 -17.48
N GLU A 263 11.30 -12.76 -18.25
CA GLU A 263 11.44 -11.87 -19.42
C GLU A 263 10.23 -11.96 -20.38
N GLU A 264 9.71 -13.17 -20.61
CA GLU A 264 8.52 -13.37 -21.44
C GLU A 264 7.26 -12.75 -20.83
N ASN A 265 7.05 -12.94 -19.52
CA ASN A 265 5.94 -12.30 -18.82
C ASN A 265 6.03 -10.77 -18.89
N ILE A 266 7.23 -10.22 -18.68
CA ILE A 266 7.48 -8.79 -18.69
C ILE A 266 7.29 -8.21 -20.09
N ARG A 267 7.78 -8.87 -21.12
CA ARG A 267 7.55 -8.47 -22.52
C ARG A 267 6.06 -8.48 -22.88
N THR A 268 5.33 -9.48 -22.40
CA THR A 268 3.93 -9.71 -22.78
C THR A 268 2.96 -8.84 -21.99
N PHE A 269 3.09 -8.78 -20.66
CA PHE A 269 2.13 -8.14 -19.76
C PHE A 269 2.67 -6.87 -19.11
N GLY A 270 3.99 -6.67 -19.11
CA GLY A 270 4.64 -5.47 -18.56
C GLY A 270 4.10 -4.16 -19.13
N PRO A 271 3.84 -4.02 -20.45
CA PRO A 271 3.22 -2.82 -21.01
C PRO A 271 1.85 -2.51 -20.38
N THR A 272 1.00 -3.51 -20.18
CA THR A 272 -0.31 -3.36 -19.51
C THR A 272 -0.12 -2.96 -18.05
N VAL A 273 0.81 -3.61 -17.35
CA VAL A 273 1.12 -3.34 -15.95
C VAL A 273 1.60 -1.90 -15.75
N LEU A 274 2.46 -1.38 -16.63
CA LEU A 274 2.98 -0.01 -16.55
C LEU A 274 1.91 1.07 -16.77
N LYS A 275 0.76 0.75 -17.37
CA LYS A 275 -0.35 1.70 -17.52
C LYS A 275 -1.02 2.05 -16.18
N PHE A 276 -0.96 1.17 -15.18
CA PHE A 276 -1.60 1.38 -13.87
C PHE A 276 -1.09 2.64 -13.13
N GLY A 277 0.16 3.03 -13.36
CA GLY A 277 0.75 4.15 -12.63
C GLY A 277 2.22 4.37 -12.90
N PRO A 278 2.83 5.39 -12.28
CA PRO A 278 4.27 5.57 -12.31
C PRO A 278 5.01 4.37 -11.73
N LEU A 279 6.03 3.93 -12.45
CA LEU A 279 7.03 2.97 -12.01
C LEU A 279 7.89 3.59 -10.90
N ILE A 280 7.91 2.96 -9.73
CA ILE A 280 8.75 3.30 -8.60
C ILE A 280 10.14 2.69 -8.76
N SER A 281 10.17 1.40 -9.14
CA SER A 281 11.41 0.64 -9.23
C SER A 281 11.25 -0.55 -10.18
N THR A 282 12.33 -0.84 -10.90
CA THR A 282 12.55 -2.10 -11.61
C THR A 282 13.66 -2.85 -10.90
N ILE A 283 13.41 -4.14 -10.65
CA ILE A 283 14.28 -4.95 -9.82
C ILE A 283 14.56 -6.24 -10.55
N GLU A 284 15.83 -6.46 -10.87
CA GLU A 284 16.28 -7.73 -11.43
C GLU A 284 16.59 -8.70 -10.31
N ILE A 285 15.89 -9.82 -10.30
CA ILE A 285 16.05 -10.89 -9.34
C ILE A 285 16.81 -12.01 -10.04
N PRO A 286 18.10 -12.23 -9.69
CA PRO A 286 18.84 -13.34 -10.23
C PRO A 286 18.19 -14.65 -9.78
N ASP A 287 18.06 -15.58 -10.71
CA ASP A 287 17.66 -16.94 -10.38
C ASP A 287 18.82 -17.88 -10.70
N LEU A 288 19.29 -18.60 -9.70
CA LEU A 288 20.15 -19.77 -9.89
C LEU A 288 19.34 -20.94 -9.38
N THR A 289 18.51 -21.52 -10.25
CA THR A 289 17.78 -22.74 -9.91
C THR A 289 18.68 -23.92 -10.22
N GLU A 290 18.99 -24.72 -9.20
CA GLU A 290 19.67 -26.00 -9.39
C GLU A 290 18.68 -26.97 -10.06
N ILE A 291 18.87 -27.22 -11.34
CA ILE A 291 18.00 -28.10 -12.14
C ILE A 291 18.45 -29.56 -12.06
N GLU A 292 19.74 -29.79 -11.79
CA GLU A 292 20.35 -31.09 -11.49
C GLU A 292 21.47 -30.86 -10.47
N PRO A 293 21.88 -31.85 -9.65
CA PRO A 293 22.99 -31.68 -8.71
C PRO A 293 24.25 -31.10 -9.39
N GLY A 294 24.64 -29.88 -9.03
CA GLY A 294 25.77 -29.14 -9.59
C GLY A 294 25.49 -28.36 -10.88
N ARG A 295 24.26 -28.36 -11.39
CA ARG A 295 23.84 -27.65 -12.62
C ARG A 295 22.78 -26.60 -12.30
N PHE A 296 23.12 -25.35 -12.56
CA PHE A 296 22.25 -24.21 -12.33
C PHE A 296 21.76 -23.63 -13.65
N GLU A 297 20.46 -23.37 -13.74
CA GLU A 297 19.87 -22.59 -14.82
C GLU A 297 19.56 -21.17 -14.33
N TYR A 298 19.90 -20.20 -15.19
CA TYR A 298 19.65 -18.80 -14.91
C TYR A 298 18.36 -18.35 -15.58
N THR A 299 17.29 -18.18 -14.80
CA THR A 299 16.01 -17.68 -15.29
C THR A 299 15.64 -16.41 -14.52
N PRO A 300 16.19 -15.24 -14.89
CA PRO A 300 15.98 -14.03 -14.12
C PRO A 300 14.50 -13.66 -14.08
N LEU A 301 14.06 -13.18 -12.92
CA LEU A 301 12.77 -12.54 -12.78
C LEU A 301 12.99 -11.03 -12.71
N THR A 302 12.09 -10.27 -13.33
CA THR A 302 12.04 -8.82 -13.16
C THR A 302 10.80 -8.48 -12.36
N ALA A 303 10.94 -7.60 -11.37
CA ALA A 303 9.82 -7.03 -10.63
C ALA A 303 9.64 -5.55 -10.97
N TYR A 304 8.42 -5.18 -11.36
CA TYR A 304 7.94 -3.80 -11.45
C TYR A 304 7.17 -3.45 -10.19
N VAL A 305 7.58 -2.37 -9.54
CA VAL A 305 6.88 -1.80 -8.39
C VAL A 305 6.28 -0.48 -8.83
N ILE A 306 4.95 -0.38 -8.77
CA ILE A 306 4.17 0.72 -9.35
C ILE A 306 3.21 1.25 -8.30
N THR A 307 2.87 2.53 -8.38
CA THR A 307 1.82 3.13 -7.53
C THR A 307 0.62 3.53 -8.38
N ILE A 308 -0.57 3.02 -8.08
CA ILE A 308 -1.84 3.57 -8.58
C ILE A 308 -2.14 4.84 -7.80
N LEU A 309 -1.69 5.98 -8.30
CA LEU A 309 -1.88 7.28 -7.63
C LEU A 309 -3.35 7.65 -7.46
N ASP A 310 -4.13 7.39 -8.50
CA ASP A 310 -5.56 7.63 -8.56
C ASP A 310 -6.16 6.64 -9.57
N PRO A 311 -6.99 5.68 -9.13
CA PRO A 311 -7.47 4.65 -10.02
C PRO A 311 -8.40 5.18 -11.14
N ASP A 312 -9.07 6.32 -10.93
CA ASP A 312 -9.94 6.93 -11.95
C ASP A 312 -9.11 7.66 -13.03
N ILE A 313 -7.92 8.16 -12.66
CA ILE A 313 -6.92 8.63 -13.64
C ILE A 313 -6.31 7.44 -14.38
N ALA A 314 -5.93 6.38 -13.67
CA ALA A 314 -5.36 5.19 -14.26
C ALA A 314 -6.33 4.55 -15.28
N ARG A 315 -7.62 4.43 -14.94
CA ARG A 315 -8.67 3.96 -15.85
C ARG A 315 -8.66 4.69 -17.18
N ARG A 316 -8.53 6.02 -17.16
CA ARG A 316 -8.49 6.83 -18.40
C ARG A 316 -7.29 6.50 -19.28
N ARG A 317 -6.16 6.04 -18.73
CA ARG A 317 -4.99 5.62 -19.51
C ARG A 317 -5.26 4.34 -20.30
N PHE A 318 -6.08 3.43 -19.76
CA PHE A 318 -6.52 2.23 -20.46
C PHE A 318 -7.59 2.50 -21.54
N LEU A 319 -8.17 3.70 -21.56
CA LEU A 319 -9.10 4.12 -22.63
C LEU A 319 -8.39 4.79 -23.81
N LEU A 320 -7.10 5.11 -23.68
CA LEU A 320 -6.31 5.72 -24.75
C LEU A 320 -5.72 4.61 -25.64
N PRO A 321 -5.70 4.79 -26.98
CA PRO A 321 -4.98 3.88 -27.86
C PRO A 321 -3.48 3.89 -27.52
N ASN A 322 -2.84 2.72 -27.66
CA ASN A 322 -1.40 2.53 -27.47
C ASN A 322 -0.56 3.34 -28.44
#